data_AF-A0A9X1CCD3-F1
#
_entry.id   AF-A0A9X1CCD3-F1
#
_cell.length_a   1.000
_cell.length_b   1.000
_cell.length_c   1.000
_cell.angle_alpha   90.00
_cell.angle_beta   90.00
_cell.angle_gamma   90.00
#
_symmetry.space_group_name_H-M   'P 1'
#
loop_
_entity.id
_entity.type
_entity.pdbx_description
1 polymer ?
#
loop_
_entity_poly.entity_id
_entity_poly.type
_entity_poly.pdbx_seq_one_letter_code
_entity_poly.pdbx_strand_id
1 'polypeptide(L)'
;MNKLLLIIPTLLLLLGCQQHKDELVEAISFNPSEYNVMIIPEESIEEIDDIYVDAIIELKAKYPTEFTDAKTVEIDPAEMDIPLDTTGSTLVIQKNGQTIAHLSRNMPKNEIMEQLEVTLEENKKDALN
;
A
#
# COMPACT_ATOMS: atom_id res chain seq x y z
N MET A 1 13.66 21.82 -56.86
CA MET A 1 12.54 22.06 -55.93
C MET A 1 12.18 20.73 -55.28
N ASN A 2 12.92 20.29 -54.26
CA ASN A 2 12.61 19.09 -53.47
C ASN A 2 12.99 19.41 -52.02
N LYS A 3 12.08 20.08 -51.30
CA LYS A 3 12.23 20.37 -49.86
C LYS A 3 11.05 19.84 -49.03
N LEU A 4 10.04 19.23 -49.66
CA LEU A 4 8.82 18.81 -48.98
C LEU A 4 8.86 17.36 -48.45
N LEU A 5 9.88 16.58 -48.79
CA LEU A 5 9.94 15.14 -48.48
C LEU A 5 10.64 14.79 -47.15
N LEU A 6 10.95 15.80 -46.33
CA LEU A 6 11.69 15.64 -45.07
C LEU A 6 10.86 15.95 -43.82
N ILE A 7 9.54 16.15 -43.95
CA ILE A 7 8.65 16.51 -42.82
C ILE A 7 7.93 15.28 -42.25
N ILE A 8 7.89 14.17 -42.99
CA ILE A 8 7.15 12.95 -42.60
C ILE A 8 7.86 12.14 -41.47
N PRO A 9 9.19 12.03 -41.37
CA PRO A 9 9.80 11.23 -40.29
C PRO A 9 9.82 11.94 -38.93
N THR A 10 9.59 13.26 -38.89
CA THR A 10 9.58 14.03 -37.62
C THR A 10 8.24 13.92 -36.88
N LEU A 11 7.14 13.64 -37.59
CA LEU A 11 5.81 13.56 -36.98
C LEU A 11 5.57 12.21 -36.25
N LEU A 12 6.28 11.15 -36.65
CA LEU A 12 6.16 9.81 -36.05
C LEU A 12 6.86 9.67 -34.69
N LEU A 13 7.73 10.61 -34.31
CA LEU A 13 8.40 10.62 -33.00
C LEU A 13 7.54 11.27 -31.90
N LEU A 14 6.41 11.89 -32.24
CA LEU A 14 5.48 12.53 -31.28
C LEU A 14 4.42 11.59 -30.70
N LEU A 15 4.39 10.31 -31.13
CA LEU A 15 3.61 9.27 -30.44
C LEU A 15 4.39 8.66 -29.25
N GLY A 16 5.56 9.22 -28.94
CA GLY A 16 6.32 8.88 -27.73
C GLY A 16 5.55 9.25 -26.46
N CYS A 17 5.62 8.35 -25.49
CA CYS A 17 5.10 8.46 -24.13
C CYS A 17 3.58 8.56 -24.04
N GLN A 18 2.89 7.44 -24.32
CA GLN A 18 1.75 7.13 -23.45
C GLN A 18 2.34 6.91 -22.05
N GLN A 19 2.33 7.95 -21.21
CA GLN A 19 2.50 7.76 -19.77
C GLN A 19 1.44 6.73 -19.39
N HIS A 20 1.88 5.52 -19.06
CA HIS A 20 1.10 4.68 -18.18
C HIS A 20 0.84 5.59 -16.98
N LYS A 21 -0.42 6.02 -16.84
CA LYS A 21 -0.84 6.62 -15.59
C LYS A 21 -0.85 5.43 -14.67
N ASP A 22 0.28 5.18 -14.03
CA ASP A 22 0.33 4.35 -12.84
C ASP A 22 -0.71 4.98 -11.91
N GLU A 23 -1.82 4.26 -11.73
CA GLU A 23 -3.00 4.79 -11.07
C GLU A 23 -2.66 4.79 -9.59
N LEU A 24 -2.15 5.93 -9.11
CA LEU A 24 -1.83 6.11 -7.70
C LEU A 24 -3.11 5.87 -6.89
N VAL A 25 -3.02 4.96 -5.92
CA VAL A 25 -4.10 4.63 -5.01
C VAL A 25 -3.83 5.29 -3.67
N GLU A 26 -4.87 5.85 -3.05
CA GLU A 26 -4.76 6.35 -1.68
C GLU A 26 -4.84 5.18 -0.67
N ALA A 27 -3.88 5.09 0.23
CA ALA A 27 -3.83 4.08 1.28
C ALA A 27 -3.69 4.73 2.66
N ILE A 28 -4.17 4.04 3.70
CA ILE A 28 -3.92 4.42 5.10
C ILE A 28 -2.63 3.75 5.55
N SER A 29 -1.60 4.54 5.90
CA SER A 29 -0.32 4.07 6.41
C SER A 29 -0.13 4.46 7.88
N PHE A 30 0.40 3.54 8.68
CA PHE A 30 0.95 3.83 9.99
C PHE A 30 2.25 3.05 10.20
N ASN A 31 3.13 3.57 11.04
CA ASN A 31 4.50 3.09 11.15
C ASN A 31 4.77 2.63 12.58
N PRO A 32 4.33 1.41 12.96
CA PRO A 32 4.67 0.88 14.26
C PRO A 32 6.13 0.43 14.28
N SER A 33 6.94 1.16 15.06
CA SER A 33 8.38 0.93 15.19
C SER A 33 9.09 0.90 13.81
N GLU A 34 9.68 -0.23 13.41
CA GLU A 34 10.42 -0.39 12.15
C GLU A 34 9.54 -0.89 10.97
N TYR A 35 8.27 -1.14 11.22
CA TYR A 35 7.34 -1.64 10.21
C TYR A 35 6.55 -0.48 9.61
N ASN A 36 6.19 -0.62 8.34
CA ASN A 36 5.19 0.21 7.67
C ASN A 36 3.99 -0.67 7.35
N VAL A 37 2.85 -0.35 7.97
CA VAL A 37 1.59 -1.06 7.76
C VAL A 37 0.69 -0.18 6.92
N MET A 38 0.17 -0.71 5.83
CA MET A 38 -0.67 0.01 4.88
C MET A 38 -1.96 -0.74 4.60
N ILE A 39 -3.08 -0.04 4.59
CA ILE A 39 -4.36 -0.55 4.09
C ILE A 39 -4.64 0.13 2.77
N ILE A 40 -4.74 -0.70 1.74
CA ILE A 40 -5.01 -0.31 0.36
C ILE A 40 -6.48 -0.65 0.10
N PRO A 41 -7.37 0.34 -0.09
CA PRO A 41 -8.75 0.10 -0.46
C PRO A 41 -8.87 -0.50 -1.87
N GLU A 42 -10.04 -1.09 -2.16
CA GLU A 42 -10.38 -1.58 -3.50
C GLU A 42 -10.59 -0.42 -4.49
N GLU A 43 -11.43 0.56 -4.12
CA GLU A 43 -11.75 1.71 -4.98
C GLU A 43 -11.36 3.04 -4.35
N SER A 44 -11.70 3.26 -3.06
CA SER A 44 -11.38 4.51 -2.36
C SER A 44 -11.28 4.33 -0.85
N ILE A 45 -10.64 5.28 -0.16
CA ILE A 45 -10.53 5.27 1.31
C ILE A 45 -11.91 5.27 1.99
N GLU A 46 -12.94 5.84 1.36
CA GLU A 46 -14.32 5.83 1.88
C GLU A 46 -14.94 4.42 1.88
N GLU A 47 -14.35 3.47 1.14
CA GLU A 47 -14.83 2.09 0.98
C GLU A 47 -13.96 1.06 1.70
N ILE A 48 -13.05 1.51 2.58
CA ILE A 48 -12.30 0.57 3.44
C ILE A 48 -13.30 -0.20 4.30
N ASP A 49 -13.19 -1.53 4.29
CA ASP A 49 -14.08 -2.38 5.09
C ASP A 49 -13.93 -2.04 6.58
N ASP A 50 -15.05 -1.84 7.28
CA ASP A 50 -15.11 -1.49 8.73
C ASP A 50 -14.22 -2.40 9.59
N ILE A 51 -14.05 -3.65 9.17
CA ILE A 51 -13.22 -4.65 9.85
C ILE A 51 -11.75 -4.23 9.99
N TYR A 52 -11.18 -3.54 9.00
CA TYR A 52 -9.81 -3.05 9.04
C TYR A 52 -9.70 -1.79 9.90
N VAL A 53 -10.71 -0.91 9.84
CA VAL A 53 -10.78 0.29 10.68
C VAL A 53 -10.87 -0.11 12.16
N ASP A 54 -11.76 -1.04 12.49
CA ASP A 54 -11.92 -1.59 13.84
C ASP A 54 -10.61 -2.25 14.33
N ALA A 55 -9.95 -3.05 13.48
CA ALA A 55 -8.68 -3.67 13.81
C ALA A 55 -7.60 -2.63 14.14
N ILE A 56 -7.47 -1.57 13.35
CA ILE A 56 -6.53 -0.47 13.66
C ILE A 56 -6.88 0.20 14.98
N ILE A 57 -8.15 0.52 15.21
CA ILE A 57 -8.58 1.21 16.44
C ILE A 57 -8.26 0.36 17.67
N GLU A 58 -8.56 -0.95 17.63
CA GLU A 58 -8.24 -1.89 18.71
C GLU A 58 -6.74 -2.00 18.92
N LEU A 59 -5.96 -2.09 17.84
CA LEU A 59 -4.51 -2.22 17.91
C LEU A 59 -3.85 -0.95 18.45
N LYS A 60 -4.33 0.23 18.05
CA LYS A 60 -3.92 1.52 18.60
C LYS A 60 -4.25 1.64 20.09
N ALA A 61 -5.40 1.11 20.52
CA ALA A 61 -5.75 1.07 21.93
C ALA A 61 -4.82 0.15 22.74
N LYS A 62 -4.37 -0.96 22.15
CA LYS A 62 -3.45 -1.92 22.77
C LYS A 62 -1.98 -1.44 22.79
N TYR A 63 -1.55 -0.75 21.74
CA TYR A 63 -0.18 -0.27 21.54
C TYR A 63 -0.12 1.24 21.21
N PRO A 64 -0.57 2.12 22.11
CA PRO A 64 -0.75 3.55 21.80
C PRO A 64 0.55 4.28 21.46
N THR A 65 1.70 3.79 21.93
CA THR A 65 3.02 4.37 21.64
C THR A 65 3.54 4.07 20.24
N GLU A 66 3.03 3.01 19.60
CA GLU A 66 3.45 2.57 18.26
C GLU A 66 2.63 3.24 17.13
N PHE A 67 1.63 4.06 17.49
CA PHE A 67 0.60 4.56 16.58
C PHE A 67 0.62 6.09 16.43
N THR A 68 1.79 6.71 16.53
CA THR A 68 1.89 8.18 16.63
C THR A 68 1.30 8.92 15.44
N ASP A 69 1.33 8.38 14.21
CA ASP A 69 0.89 9.11 13.02
C ASP A 69 0.31 8.19 11.92
N ALA A 70 -0.95 7.79 12.06
CA ALA A 70 -1.70 7.24 10.93
C ALA A 70 -1.97 8.37 9.91
N LYS A 71 -1.64 8.13 8.65
CA LYS A 71 -1.73 9.12 7.56
C LYS A 71 -2.23 8.47 6.28
N THR A 72 -2.90 9.27 5.46
CA THR A 72 -3.17 8.90 4.06
C THR A 72 -1.90 9.09 3.24
N VAL A 73 -1.56 8.11 2.42
CA VAL A 73 -0.44 8.14 1.48
C VAL A 73 -0.91 7.75 0.10
N GLU A 74 -0.34 8.36 -0.93
CA GLU A 74 -0.49 7.87 -2.30
C GLU A 74 0.57 6.80 -2.55
N ILE A 75 0.16 5.68 -3.13
CA ILE A 75 1.02 4.54 -3.43
C ILE A 75 0.85 4.10 -4.88
N ASP A 76 1.92 3.54 -5.45
CA ASP A 76 1.87 2.79 -6.69
C ASP A 76 1.86 1.29 -6.38
N PRO A 77 0.72 0.60 -6.53
CA PRO A 77 0.64 -0.84 -6.26
C PRO A 77 1.53 -1.68 -7.18
N ALA A 78 1.84 -1.19 -8.40
CA ALA A 78 2.70 -1.88 -9.35
C ALA A 78 4.18 -1.86 -8.90
N GLU A 79 4.62 -0.81 -8.21
CA GLU A 79 5.97 -0.75 -7.63
C GLU A 79 6.14 -1.69 -6.43
N MET A 80 5.05 -2.08 -5.78
CA MET A 80 5.09 -2.88 -4.55
C MET A 80 4.97 -4.39 -4.76
N ASP A 81 4.85 -4.85 -6.02
CA ASP A 81 4.62 -6.26 -6.39
C ASP A 81 3.44 -6.89 -5.62
N ILE A 82 2.45 -6.06 -5.27
CA ILE A 82 1.25 -6.52 -4.59
C ILE A 82 0.29 -6.96 -5.69
N PRO A 83 -0.14 -8.23 -5.72
CA PRO A 83 -1.29 -8.59 -6.52
C PRO A 83 -2.47 -7.80 -5.94
N LEU A 84 -2.86 -6.72 -6.60
CA LEU A 84 -4.16 -6.10 -6.39
C LEU A 84 -5.19 -7.12 -6.83
N ASP A 85 -5.51 -8.06 -5.94
CA ASP A 85 -6.69 -8.88 -6.11
C ASP A 85 -7.86 -7.91 -6.16
N THR A 86 -8.60 -7.91 -7.25
CA THR A 86 -9.57 -6.86 -7.60
C THR A 86 -10.84 -6.94 -6.77
N THR A 87 -10.76 -7.48 -5.55
CA THR A 87 -11.89 -7.68 -4.66
C THR A 87 -11.50 -7.41 -3.21
N GLY A 88 -11.68 -6.16 -2.78
CA GLY A 88 -11.62 -5.70 -1.40
C GLY A 88 -10.33 -5.01 -0.96
N SER A 89 -10.37 -4.55 0.29
CA SER A 89 -9.23 -3.90 0.94
C SER A 89 -8.11 -4.91 1.19
N THR A 90 -6.86 -4.47 1.03
CA THR A 90 -5.65 -5.26 1.25
C THR A 90 -4.80 -4.63 2.33
N LEU A 91 -4.38 -5.43 3.32
CA LEU A 91 -3.42 -5.04 4.34
C LEU A 91 -2.01 -5.47 3.90
N VAL A 92 -1.06 -4.56 3.96
CA VAL A 92 0.34 -4.77 3.57
C VAL A 92 1.21 -4.43 4.75
N ILE A 93 2.18 -5.30 5.05
CA ILE A 93 3.15 -5.10 6.11
C ILE A 93 4.53 -5.11 5.47
N GLN A 94 5.27 -4.03 5.66
CA GLN A 94 6.64 -3.87 5.17
C GLN A 94 7.62 -3.73 6.33
N LYS A 95 8.82 -4.28 6.19
CA LYS A 95 9.98 -4.03 7.05
C LYS A 95 11.13 -3.58 6.15
N ASN A 96 11.75 -2.44 6.43
CA ASN A 96 12.83 -1.88 5.62
C ASN A 96 12.48 -1.73 4.11
N GLY A 97 11.23 -1.36 3.80
CA GLY A 97 10.74 -1.20 2.43
C GLY A 97 10.48 -2.50 1.67
N GLN A 98 10.58 -3.66 2.33
CA GLN A 98 10.29 -4.96 1.74
C GLN A 98 8.98 -5.49 2.29
N THR A 99 8.05 -5.88 1.42
CA THR A 99 6.78 -6.50 1.81
C THR A 99 7.06 -7.87 2.44
N ILE A 100 6.71 -8.03 3.71
CA ILE A 100 6.86 -9.29 4.44
C ILE A 100 5.54 -10.04 4.59
N ALA A 101 4.42 -9.33 4.46
CA ALA A 101 3.08 -9.92 4.42
C ALA A 101 2.13 -9.05 3.60
N HIS A 102 1.21 -9.70 2.90
CA HIS A 102 0.01 -9.09 2.35
C HIS A 102 -1.19 -9.95 2.76
N LEU A 103 -2.32 -9.32 3.05
CA LEU A 103 -3.53 -9.97 3.51
C LEU A 103 -4.70 -9.35 2.75
N SER A 104 -5.28 -10.11 1.81
CA SER A 104 -6.43 -9.70 1.02
C SER A 104 -7.76 -10.09 1.70
N ARG A 105 -8.88 -9.65 1.12
CA ARG A 105 -10.24 -9.84 1.65
C ARG A 105 -10.56 -11.33 1.91
N ASN A 106 -11.49 -11.55 2.86
CA ASN A 106 -11.96 -12.83 3.46
C ASN A 106 -11.23 -13.32 4.70
N MET A 107 -10.28 -12.56 5.23
CA MET A 107 -9.66 -12.90 6.51
C MET A 107 -10.52 -12.37 7.68
N PRO A 108 -10.85 -13.20 8.68
CA PRO A 108 -11.63 -12.76 9.83
C PRO A 108 -10.80 -11.80 10.71
N LYS A 109 -11.47 -10.88 11.42
CA LYS A 109 -10.83 -9.78 12.18
C LYS A 109 -9.74 -10.28 13.14
N ASN A 110 -9.97 -11.43 13.76
CA ASN A 110 -9.02 -12.05 14.69
C ASN A 110 -7.70 -12.43 14.00
N GLU A 111 -7.74 -12.90 12.75
CA GLU A 111 -6.52 -13.23 11.99
C GLU A 111 -5.78 -11.95 11.56
N ILE A 112 -6.53 -10.91 11.17
CA ILE A 112 -5.95 -9.58 10.89
C ILE A 112 -5.23 -9.05 12.14
N MET A 113 -5.91 -9.10 13.29
CA MET A 113 -5.33 -8.68 14.57
C MET A 113 -4.13 -9.53 14.97
N GLU A 114 -4.18 -10.85 14.81
CA GLU A 114 -3.06 -11.74 15.12
C GLU A 114 -1.81 -11.40 14.27
N GLN A 115 -1.98 -11.18 12.97
CA GLN A 115 -0.87 -10.80 12.09
C GLN A 115 -0.25 -9.45 12.48
N LEU A 116 -1.10 -8.49 12.81
CA LEU A 116 -0.64 -7.19 13.27
C LEU A 116 0.07 -7.29 14.62
N GLU A 117 -0.44 -8.10 15.54
CA GLU A 117 0.17 -8.33 16.85
C GLU A 117 1.52 -9.05 16.75
N VAL A 118 1.63 -10.08 15.91
CA VAL A 118 2.92 -10.76 15.64
C VAL A 118 3.95 -9.77 15.13
N THR A 119 3.56 -8.88 14.20
CA THR A 119 4.43 -7.83 13.67
C THR A 119 4.96 -6.91 14.77
N LEU A 120 4.11 -6.54 15.74
CA LEU A 120 4.48 -5.71 16.88
C LEU A 120 5.31 -6.46 17.95
N GLU A 121 5.03 -7.74 18.16
CA GLU A 121 5.72 -8.56 19.16
C GLU A 121 7.10 -9.05 18.70
N GLU A 122 7.28 -9.35 17.42
CA GLU A 122 8.59 -9.65 16.83
C GLU A 122 9.54 -8.45 16.98
N ASN A 123 9.02 -7.23 16.80
CA ASN A 123 9.80 -6.00 17.04
C ASN A 123 10.37 -5.93 18.46
N LYS A 124 9.57 -6.30 19.47
CA LYS A 124 10.04 -6.30 20.88
C LYS A 124 11.17 -7.28 21.11
N LYS A 125 11.19 -8.43 20.44
CA LYS A 125 12.26 -9.42 20.57
C LYS A 125 13.55 -8.97 19.87
N ASP A 126 13.43 -8.29 18.72
CA ASP A 126 14.57 -7.73 18.00
C ASP A 126 15.20 -6.54 18.76
N ALA A 127 14.39 -5.71 19.43
CA ALA A 127 14.88 -4.56 20.22
C ALA A 127 15.53 -4.93 21.57
N LEU A 128 15.43 -6.19 21.99
CA LEU A 128 15.97 -6.72 23.26
C LEU A 128 17.26 -7.54 23.09
N ASN A 129 17.71 -7.76 21.84
CA ASN A 129 18.95 -8.46 21.50
C ASN A 129 20.01 -7.49 20.95
#